data_AF-A0A7W1NB16-F1
#
_entry.id   AF-A0A7W1NB16-F1
#
_cell.length_a   1.000
_cell.length_b   1.000
_cell.length_c   1.000
_cell.angle_alpha   90.00
_cell.angle_beta   90.00
_cell.angle_gamma   90.00
#
_symmetry.space_group_name_H-M   'P 1'
#
loop_
_entity.id
_entity.type
_entity.pdbx_description
1 polymer ?
#
loop_
_entity_poly.entity_id
_entity_poly.type
_entity_poly.pdbx_seq_one_letter_code
_entity_poly.pdbx_strand_id
1 'polypeptide(L)'
;MSVPITRITAHPPDPATVARWTSVVTHTHNLRSGQVPFPDAKRQLVDWCSRHGVGALGVGSPWEPVSAASYQRYEGPDRDLYYSGRIDPTTVMDREAVEGLIADLNRARPQTLFYLDNETPKARHGHLWWFGWHYDAPAWHDYSQDRPISYHDDDPERELNALTGEPHRRRAYLDVVAAQRARGALAVWAHPTSWWTHQDAFVTNIAAELPLHLVADGRLDGLAVMGYDAFHRHYQELWWSLLDTGAVVPGFAETDSCFDRANLANDEVVLTNRLALDAPPTLAAIVAAARAGRGFATSGPFLHLVVDGAEMGAVVESARGSTHRVRITAHPAPGERALGRVDLIGRGGAVLASVGPFAGGTIELMVDGGDEPAWLVARAVGERDDPQTPNQKEIRHCALTNPVYLRPRGVTPAPAMTDYRLDVRGDSPWLGGTLTIEDAAGTVLESGVVVAGAVLRRLPASARITLGTCGRRRTFSLAMENPALQARLRYLWGGGFRRDFPDATPGAVPAAAFQLDGVRAALATARYAI
;
A
#
# COMPACT_ATOMS: atom_id res chain seq x y z
N MET A 1 9.06 -27.20 11.79
CA MET A 1 10.30 -27.77 12.41
C MET A 1 11.27 -26.62 12.61
N SER A 2 12.00 -26.60 13.72
CA SER A 2 13.03 -25.58 13.95
C SER A 2 14.24 -25.86 13.06
N VAL A 3 14.78 -24.83 12.42
CA VAL A 3 15.96 -24.88 11.58
C VAL A 3 17.22 -24.66 12.44
N PRO A 4 18.24 -25.53 12.35
CA PRO A 4 19.44 -25.38 13.16
C PRO A 4 20.28 -24.18 12.73
N ILE A 5 20.75 -23.42 13.71
CA ILE A 5 21.72 -22.33 13.50
C ILE A 5 23.10 -22.96 13.28
N THR A 6 23.76 -22.60 12.18
CA THR A 6 25.09 -23.15 11.85
C THR A 6 26.22 -22.30 12.40
N ARG A 7 26.03 -20.97 12.47
CA ARG A 7 27.05 -20.05 13.00
C ARG A 7 26.43 -18.77 13.54
N ILE A 8 26.98 -18.28 14.65
CA ILE A 8 26.72 -16.93 15.17
C ILE A 8 28.07 -16.23 15.32
N THR A 9 28.19 -15.00 14.82
CA THR A 9 29.39 -14.17 14.96
C THR A 9 28.99 -12.79 15.45
N ALA A 10 29.38 -12.44 16.66
CA ALA A 10 29.13 -11.11 17.21
C ALA A 10 30.17 -10.11 16.70
N HIS A 11 29.71 -8.94 16.27
CA HIS A 11 30.57 -7.83 15.87
C HIS A 11 29.78 -6.51 15.92
N PRO A 12 30.46 -5.36 16.12
CA PRO A 12 29.80 -4.06 16.00
C PRO A 12 29.23 -3.85 14.59
N PRO A 13 28.27 -2.92 14.42
CA PRO A 13 27.82 -2.52 13.10
C PRO A 13 28.98 -1.93 12.30
N ASP A 14 29.18 -2.41 11.07
CA ASP A 14 30.09 -1.79 10.12
C ASP A 14 29.46 -0.47 9.64
N PRO A 15 30.07 0.70 9.92
CA PRO A 15 29.52 2.00 9.51
C PRO A 15 29.32 2.11 8.01
N ALA A 16 30.19 1.50 7.19
CA ALA A 16 30.06 1.54 5.74
C ALA A 16 28.83 0.76 5.28
N THR A 17 28.60 -0.42 5.84
CA THR A 17 27.38 -1.21 5.60
C THR A 17 26.13 -0.43 6.01
N VAL A 18 26.08 0.12 7.22
CA VAL A 18 24.90 0.85 7.73
C VAL A 18 24.63 2.13 6.93
N ALA A 19 25.67 2.85 6.51
CA ALA A 19 25.54 4.11 5.76
C ALA A 19 24.87 3.93 4.38
N ARG A 20 24.92 2.73 3.78
CA ARG A 20 24.20 2.42 2.54
C ARG A 20 22.69 2.34 2.71
N TRP A 21 22.19 2.25 3.94
CA TRP A 21 20.77 2.13 4.27
C TRP A 21 20.18 3.47 4.68
N THR A 22 19.71 4.20 3.68
CA THR A 22 19.11 5.52 3.87
C THR A 22 17.76 5.39 4.58
N SER A 23 17.55 6.21 5.61
CA SER A 23 16.27 6.33 6.30
C SER A 23 15.29 7.12 5.45
N VAL A 24 14.20 6.47 5.02
CA VAL A 24 13.13 7.05 4.22
C VAL A 24 11.83 6.99 5.01
N VAL A 25 11.24 8.15 5.28
CA VAL A 25 9.93 8.31 5.93
C VAL A 25 8.87 8.53 4.87
N THR A 26 7.76 7.84 4.98
CA THR A 26 6.63 7.89 4.03
C THR A 26 5.31 8.03 4.76
N HIS A 27 4.27 8.40 4.00
CA HIS A 27 2.92 8.53 4.50
C HIS A 27 2.84 9.52 5.67
N THR A 28 3.07 10.80 5.37
CA THR A 28 2.96 11.91 6.32
C THR A 28 1.82 12.83 5.93
N HIS A 29 1.47 13.77 6.80
CA HIS A 29 0.54 14.86 6.50
C HIS A 29 1.15 16.17 6.99
N ASN A 30 1.12 17.20 6.16
CA ASN A 30 1.71 18.48 6.55
C ASN A 30 0.70 19.41 7.24
N LEU A 31 -0.51 19.57 6.70
CA LEU A 31 -1.53 20.51 7.19
C LEU A 31 -2.91 19.87 7.42
N ARG A 32 -2.97 18.76 8.16
CA ARG A 32 -4.23 18.02 8.37
C ARG A 32 -4.92 18.36 9.69
N SER A 33 -4.22 18.78 10.74
CA SER A 33 -4.81 18.99 12.07
C SER A 33 -5.17 20.44 12.41
N GLY A 34 -4.53 21.42 11.76
CA GLY A 34 -4.74 22.85 11.97
C GLY A 34 -4.30 23.38 13.33
N GLN A 35 -3.50 22.63 14.10
CA GLN A 35 -3.16 23.03 15.49
C GLN A 35 -2.04 24.08 15.56
N VAL A 36 -1.17 24.17 14.54
CA VAL A 36 -0.13 25.20 14.45
C VAL A 36 -0.13 25.87 13.07
N PRO A 37 0.36 27.13 12.97
CA PRO A 37 0.49 27.82 11.69
C PRO A 37 1.41 27.07 10.71
N PHE A 38 1.13 27.19 9.41
CA PHE A 38 1.94 26.55 8.34
C PHE A 38 3.45 26.82 8.41
N PRO A 39 3.95 28.04 8.67
CA PRO A 39 5.39 28.26 8.85
C PRO A 39 6.00 27.45 9.99
N ASP A 40 5.23 27.21 11.05
CA ASP A 40 5.66 26.42 12.21
C ASP A 40 5.65 24.94 11.86
N ALA A 41 4.64 24.44 11.13
CA ALA A 41 4.61 23.07 10.62
C ALA A 41 5.85 22.77 9.74
N LYS A 42 6.23 23.68 8.83
CA LYS A 42 7.45 23.54 8.01
C LYS A 42 8.71 23.40 8.87
N ARG A 43 8.85 24.28 9.88
CA ARG A 43 9.99 24.24 10.80
C ARG A 43 10.01 22.95 11.62
N GLN A 44 8.85 22.55 12.16
CA GLN A 44 8.70 21.31 12.90
C GLN A 44 9.11 20.09 12.07
N LEU A 45 8.68 20.02 10.82
CA LEU A 45 9.07 18.95 9.88
C LEU A 45 10.59 18.89 9.67
N VAL A 46 11.23 20.04 9.42
CA VAL A 46 12.69 20.13 9.23
C VAL A 46 13.45 19.74 10.50
N ASP A 47 13.04 20.25 11.65
CA ASP A 47 13.67 19.97 12.94
C ASP A 47 13.52 18.50 13.33
N TRP A 48 12.35 17.91 13.05
CA TRP A 48 12.09 16.50 13.28
C TRP A 48 12.99 15.61 12.40
N CYS A 49 13.07 15.89 11.09
CA CYS A 49 14.01 15.19 10.20
C CYS A 49 15.47 15.31 10.67
N SER A 50 15.84 16.46 11.23
CA SER A 50 17.16 16.69 11.81
C SER A 50 17.44 15.81 13.01
N ARG A 51 16.52 15.81 13.97
CA ARG A 51 16.62 15.04 15.21
C ARG A 51 16.73 13.54 14.96
N HIS A 52 16.01 13.03 13.96
CA HIS A 52 15.90 11.59 13.70
C HIS A 52 16.78 11.09 12.54
N GLY A 53 17.63 11.95 11.96
CA GLY A 53 18.56 11.55 10.90
C GLY A 53 17.84 11.02 9.65
N VAL A 54 16.72 11.63 9.28
CA VAL A 54 15.92 11.22 8.11
C VAL A 54 16.63 11.64 6.83
N GLY A 55 16.89 10.69 5.94
CA GLY A 55 17.58 10.93 4.67
C GLY A 55 16.62 11.36 3.55
N ALA A 56 15.38 10.87 3.57
CA ALA A 56 14.32 11.35 2.69
C ALA A 56 12.95 11.28 3.36
N LEU A 57 12.04 12.18 3.01
CA LEU A 57 10.68 12.23 3.52
C LEU A 57 9.68 12.54 2.40
N GLY A 58 8.67 11.69 2.28
CA GLY A 58 7.48 11.93 1.46
C GLY A 58 6.54 12.89 2.18
N VAL A 59 6.39 14.10 1.65
CA VAL A 59 5.53 15.16 2.21
C VAL A 59 4.12 14.90 1.70
N GLY A 60 3.25 14.39 2.57
CA GLY A 60 1.87 14.09 2.18
C GLY A 60 0.88 15.22 2.44
N SER A 61 -0.29 15.10 1.82
CA SER A 61 -1.29 16.16 1.73
C SER A 61 -2.18 16.26 2.98
N PRO A 62 -2.94 17.36 3.18
CA PRO A 62 -2.81 18.63 2.48
C PRO A 62 -1.41 19.22 2.70
N TRP A 63 -0.81 19.74 1.62
CA TRP A 63 0.61 20.11 1.63
C TRP A 63 0.82 21.52 2.16
N GLU A 64 0.03 22.46 1.69
CA GLU A 64 0.15 23.89 1.99
C GLU A 64 -1.24 24.57 2.00
N PRO A 65 -1.37 25.81 2.53
CA PRO A 65 -2.67 26.43 2.78
C PRO A 65 -3.62 26.52 1.59
N VAL A 66 -3.12 26.72 0.36
CA VAL A 66 -3.95 26.80 -0.84
C VAL A 66 -4.58 25.43 -1.13
N SER A 67 -3.79 24.36 -1.13
CA SER A 67 -4.26 22.97 -1.30
C SER A 67 -5.23 22.53 -0.22
N ALA A 68 -5.02 22.97 1.03
CA ALA A 68 -5.94 22.72 2.14
C ALA A 68 -7.28 23.46 1.95
N ALA A 69 -7.23 24.72 1.52
CA ALA A 69 -8.43 25.50 1.21
C ALA A 69 -9.20 24.94 0.01
N SER A 70 -8.48 24.49 -1.04
CA SER A 70 -9.07 23.82 -2.20
C SER A 70 -9.85 22.57 -1.80
N TYR A 71 -9.30 21.73 -0.92
CA TYR A 71 -10.02 20.57 -0.38
C TYR A 71 -11.32 20.96 0.33
N GLN A 72 -11.26 21.90 1.28
CA GLN A 72 -12.44 22.36 2.03
C GLN A 72 -13.53 22.93 1.11
N ARG A 73 -13.11 23.67 0.07
CA ARG A 73 -14.01 24.28 -0.90
C ARG A 73 -14.73 23.24 -1.76
N TYR A 74 -14.00 22.29 -2.33
CA TYR A 74 -14.53 21.38 -3.35
C TYR A 74 -15.03 20.03 -2.82
N GLU A 75 -14.81 19.72 -1.54
CA GLU A 75 -15.61 18.70 -0.83
C GLU A 75 -16.75 19.32 0.00
N GLY A 76 -16.78 20.66 0.11
CA GLY A 76 -17.84 21.43 0.74
C GLY A 76 -18.76 22.13 -0.27
N PRO A 77 -18.80 23.48 -0.29
CA PRO A 77 -19.79 24.26 -1.03
C PRO A 77 -19.74 24.10 -2.55
N ASP A 78 -18.56 23.89 -3.13
CA ASP A 78 -18.39 23.85 -4.60
C ASP A 78 -18.29 22.42 -5.14
N ARG A 79 -18.64 21.41 -4.33
CA ARG A 79 -18.56 20.00 -4.71
C ARG A 79 -19.39 19.67 -5.94
N ASP A 80 -20.65 20.10 -5.97
CA ASP A 80 -21.53 19.88 -7.11
C ASP A 80 -20.94 20.51 -8.38
N LEU A 81 -20.39 21.72 -8.27
CA LEU A 81 -19.77 22.40 -9.40
C LEU A 81 -18.56 21.63 -9.92
N TYR A 82 -17.68 21.17 -9.03
CA TYR A 82 -16.49 20.40 -9.41
C TYR A 82 -16.84 19.09 -10.11
N TYR A 83 -17.78 18.31 -9.55
CA TYR A 83 -18.18 17.01 -10.12
C TYR A 83 -19.22 17.11 -11.25
N SER A 84 -19.66 18.31 -11.61
CA SER A 84 -20.61 18.50 -12.72
C SER A 84 -19.98 18.36 -14.11
N GLY A 85 -18.64 18.28 -14.19
CA GLY A 85 -17.90 18.34 -15.46
C GLY A 85 -17.81 19.74 -16.07
N ARG A 86 -18.29 20.78 -15.36
CA ARG A 86 -18.21 22.19 -15.79
C ARG A 86 -16.88 22.86 -15.41
N ILE A 87 -16.11 22.24 -14.52
CA ILE A 87 -14.74 22.64 -14.16
C ILE A 87 -13.78 21.57 -14.65
N ASP A 88 -12.66 21.98 -15.24
CA ASP A 88 -11.53 21.10 -15.47
C ASP A 88 -10.78 20.90 -14.14
N PRO A 89 -10.69 19.67 -13.60
CA PRO A 89 -9.96 19.37 -12.37
C PRO A 89 -8.52 19.90 -12.35
N THR A 90 -7.87 20.02 -13.50
CA THR A 90 -6.48 20.49 -13.58
C THR A 90 -6.34 21.99 -13.29
N THR A 91 -7.41 22.77 -13.48
CA THR A 91 -7.39 24.23 -13.23
C THR A 91 -7.44 24.60 -11.75
N VAL A 92 -7.74 23.64 -10.87
CA VAL A 92 -7.78 23.85 -9.41
C VAL A 92 -6.60 23.19 -8.71
N MET A 93 -5.57 22.82 -9.47
CA MET A 93 -4.34 22.26 -8.93
C MET A 93 -3.36 23.36 -8.51
N ASP A 94 -2.93 23.30 -7.25
CA ASP A 94 -2.04 24.30 -6.66
C ASP A 94 -0.55 24.02 -6.93
N ARG A 95 -0.17 23.81 -8.20
CA ARG A 95 1.18 23.32 -8.59
C ARG A 95 2.30 24.23 -8.08
N GLU A 96 2.20 25.54 -8.32
CA GLU A 96 3.24 26.50 -7.92
C GLU A 96 3.46 26.51 -6.41
N ALA A 97 2.38 26.49 -5.63
CA ALA A 97 2.46 26.50 -4.16
C ALA A 97 3.07 25.21 -3.61
N VAL A 98 2.68 24.06 -4.18
CA VAL A 98 3.22 22.74 -3.80
C VAL A 98 4.69 22.62 -4.18
N GLU A 99 5.08 23.01 -5.39
CA GLU A 99 6.48 23.02 -5.83
C GLU A 99 7.33 23.98 -4.98
N GLY A 100 6.78 25.15 -4.65
CA GLY A 100 7.39 26.12 -3.75
C GLY A 100 7.65 25.56 -2.35
N LEU A 101 6.69 24.83 -1.76
CA LEU A 101 6.87 24.13 -0.49
C LEU A 101 8.04 23.14 -0.55
N ILE A 102 8.04 22.26 -1.56
CA ILE A 102 9.09 21.23 -1.68
C ILE A 102 10.47 21.87 -1.87
N ALA A 103 10.56 22.93 -2.68
CA ALA A 103 11.80 23.67 -2.88
C ALA A 103 12.28 24.34 -1.58
N ASP A 104 11.38 24.95 -0.81
CA ASP A 104 11.69 25.58 0.47
C ASP A 104 12.21 24.57 1.50
N LEU A 105 11.57 23.41 1.62
CA LEU A 105 12.01 22.36 2.55
C LEU A 105 13.40 21.83 2.19
N ASN A 106 13.64 21.53 0.91
CA ASN A 106 14.95 21.08 0.43
C ASN A 106 16.05 22.15 0.61
N ARG A 107 15.71 23.44 0.50
CA ARG A 107 16.63 24.54 0.81
C ARG A 107 16.93 24.64 2.31
N ALA A 108 15.91 24.48 3.15
CA ALA A 108 16.04 24.55 4.60
C ALA A 108 16.89 23.41 5.18
N ARG A 109 16.87 22.23 4.54
CA ARG A 109 17.67 21.07 4.96
C ARG A 109 18.16 20.24 3.76
N PRO A 110 19.32 20.58 3.19
CA PRO A 110 19.85 19.88 2.01
C PRO A 110 20.30 18.43 2.29
N GLN A 111 20.42 18.02 3.55
CA GLN A 111 20.75 16.64 3.94
C GLN A 111 19.55 15.68 3.88
N THR A 112 18.32 16.20 3.71
CA THR A 112 17.11 15.41 3.60
C THR A 112 16.45 15.72 2.27
N LEU A 113 16.18 14.70 1.46
CA LEU A 113 15.35 14.85 0.28
C LEU A 113 13.88 14.91 0.70
N PHE A 114 13.24 16.07 0.54
CA PHE A 114 11.79 16.19 0.59
C PHE A 114 11.21 15.98 -0.81
N TYR A 115 10.25 15.07 -0.93
CA TYR A 115 9.57 14.79 -2.18
C TYR A 115 8.06 14.72 -1.95
N LEU A 116 7.29 14.82 -3.04
CA LEU A 116 5.84 14.80 -2.98
C LEU A 116 5.33 13.38 -2.73
N ASP A 117 4.47 13.23 -1.72
CA ASP A 117 3.70 12.02 -1.42
C ASP A 117 2.22 12.44 -1.29
N ASN A 118 1.30 11.47 -1.28
CA ASN A 118 -0.11 11.72 -1.06
C ASN A 118 -0.79 10.48 -0.49
N GLU A 119 -1.77 10.62 0.40
CA GLU A 119 -2.63 9.49 0.80
C GLU A 119 -3.87 9.49 -0.09
N THR A 120 -3.77 8.92 -1.29
CA THR A 120 -4.86 8.87 -2.27
C THR A 120 -4.78 7.60 -3.13
N PRO A 121 -5.89 7.02 -3.60
CA PRO A 121 -7.25 7.29 -3.17
C PRO A 121 -7.48 7.01 -1.68
N LYS A 122 -8.47 7.70 -1.11
CA LYS A 122 -8.76 7.68 0.33
C LYS A 122 -10.26 7.52 0.57
N ALA A 123 -10.72 6.29 0.72
CA ALA A 123 -12.13 5.95 0.75
C ALA A 123 -12.43 4.69 1.57
N ARG A 124 -13.71 4.29 1.59
CA ARG A 124 -14.17 3.05 2.24
C ARG A 124 -13.48 1.78 1.72
N HIS A 125 -12.89 1.82 0.52
CA HIS A 125 -12.17 0.68 -0.07
C HIS A 125 -10.72 0.54 0.43
N GLY A 126 -10.30 1.42 1.33
CA GLY A 126 -8.95 1.46 1.90
C GLY A 126 -8.16 2.65 1.41
N HIS A 127 -6.95 2.83 1.91
CA HIS A 127 -6.13 3.99 1.58
C HIS A 127 -4.82 3.54 0.92
N LEU A 128 -4.29 4.40 0.05
CA LEU A 128 -3.01 4.20 -0.61
C LEU A 128 -2.11 5.41 -0.35
N TRP A 129 -0.81 5.19 -0.10
CA TRP A 129 0.22 6.21 -0.21
C TRP A 129 1.24 5.85 -1.31
N TRP A 130 2.16 6.75 -1.65
CA TRP A 130 3.02 6.54 -2.82
C TRP A 130 4.50 6.78 -2.59
N PHE A 131 5.30 5.94 -3.24
CA PHE A 131 6.64 6.36 -3.66
C PHE A 131 6.54 6.96 -5.07
N GLY A 132 6.96 8.22 -5.21
CA GLY A 132 7.00 8.90 -6.51
C GLY A 132 5.64 9.29 -7.04
N TRP A 133 4.74 9.78 -6.17
CA TRP A 133 3.43 10.31 -6.56
C TRP A 133 3.56 11.33 -7.69
N HIS A 134 2.72 11.20 -8.73
CA HIS A 134 2.57 12.21 -9.75
C HIS A 134 1.34 13.06 -9.48
N TYR A 135 1.52 14.36 -9.34
CA TYR A 135 0.42 15.30 -9.15
C TYR A 135 -0.36 15.50 -10.46
N ASP A 136 -1.30 14.58 -10.74
CA ASP A 136 -2.13 14.53 -11.95
C ASP A 136 -3.55 15.08 -11.73
N ALA A 137 -4.02 15.09 -10.48
CA ALA A 137 -5.27 15.68 -10.03
C ALA A 137 -5.06 16.37 -8.67
N PRO A 138 -5.95 17.28 -8.24
CA PRO A 138 -5.93 17.86 -6.89
C PRO A 138 -5.80 16.78 -5.81
N ALA A 139 -5.11 17.07 -4.70
CA ALA A 139 -4.70 16.08 -3.70
C ALA A 139 -5.85 15.18 -3.20
N TRP A 140 -7.04 15.79 -3.10
CA TRP A 140 -8.28 15.26 -2.56
C TRP A 140 -9.23 14.70 -3.62
N HIS A 141 -8.85 14.72 -4.91
CA HIS A 141 -9.73 14.36 -6.01
C HIS A 141 -10.35 12.96 -5.84
N ASP A 142 -9.61 12.01 -5.26
CA ASP A 142 -10.09 10.64 -5.01
C ASP A 142 -10.33 10.38 -3.51
N TYR A 143 -10.72 11.41 -2.74
CA TYR A 143 -11.12 11.28 -1.33
C TYR A 143 -12.63 11.06 -1.22
N SER A 144 -13.05 10.21 -0.30
CA SER A 144 -14.48 9.97 -0.03
C SER A 144 -14.81 9.65 1.42
N GLN A 145 -13.90 9.89 2.36
CA GLN A 145 -14.14 9.54 3.77
C GLN A 145 -15.31 10.33 4.37
N ASP A 146 -15.50 11.57 3.94
CA ASP A 146 -16.43 12.49 4.60
C ASP A 146 -17.83 12.47 3.96
N ARG A 147 -17.97 11.98 2.72
CA ARG A 147 -19.21 12.06 1.94
C ARG A 147 -19.36 10.89 0.97
N PRO A 148 -20.59 10.39 0.75
CA PRO A 148 -20.85 9.33 -0.22
C PRO A 148 -20.40 9.70 -1.64
N ILE A 149 -19.78 8.75 -2.32
CA ILE A 149 -19.47 8.80 -3.76
C ILE A 149 -19.67 7.43 -4.39
N SER A 150 -19.87 7.42 -5.71
CA SER A 150 -20.09 6.22 -6.49
C SER A 150 -18.87 5.86 -7.34
N TYR A 151 -18.46 4.60 -7.31
CA TYR A 151 -17.42 4.04 -8.19
C TYR A 151 -18.01 3.31 -9.39
N HIS A 152 -19.28 2.91 -9.32
CA HIS A 152 -19.96 2.16 -10.35
C HIS A 152 -21.48 2.44 -10.36
N ASP A 153 -22.18 1.98 -11.40
CA ASP A 153 -23.60 2.31 -11.63
C ASP A 153 -24.57 1.72 -10.61
N ASP A 154 -24.15 0.69 -9.87
CA ASP A 154 -24.91 -0.03 -8.85
C ASP A 154 -24.37 0.19 -7.42
N ASP A 155 -23.55 1.22 -7.24
CA ASP A 155 -22.94 1.54 -5.95
C ASP A 155 -24.03 1.89 -4.91
N PRO A 156 -24.04 1.29 -3.71
CA PRO A 156 -25.05 1.59 -2.70
C PRO A 156 -24.92 2.98 -2.09
N GLU A 157 -23.71 3.57 -2.11
CA GLU A 157 -23.45 4.88 -1.52
C GLU A 157 -23.48 5.94 -2.61
N ARG A 158 -24.57 6.69 -2.66
CA ARG A 158 -24.75 7.75 -3.65
C ARG A 158 -25.23 9.03 -3.00
N GLU A 159 -24.54 10.09 -3.36
CA GLU A 159 -25.04 11.45 -3.22
C GLU A 159 -25.17 12.04 -4.61
N LEU A 160 -26.38 12.50 -4.95
CA LEU A 160 -26.66 13.10 -6.24
C LEU A 160 -26.12 14.52 -6.30
N ASN A 161 -25.52 14.85 -7.43
CA ASN A 161 -25.07 16.18 -7.75
C ASN A 161 -26.27 17.06 -8.13
N ALA A 162 -26.50 18.15 -7.42
CA ALA A 162 -27.69 18.98 -7.63
C ALA A 162 -27.71 19.68 -9.01
N LEU A 163 -26.55 19.84 -9.67
CA LEU A 163 -26.44 20.50 -10.97
C LEU A 163 -26.64 19.56 -12.16
N THR A 164 -26.42 18.25 -11.98
CA THR A 164 -26.50 17.27 -13.06
C THR A 164 -27.58 16.21 -12.85
N GLY A 165 -28.02 15.99 -11.60
CA GLY A 165 -28.90 14.88 -11.22
C GLY A 165 -28.19 13.52 -11.16
N GLU A 166 -26.88 13.47 -11.41
CA GLU A 166 -26.07 12.25 -11.43
C GLU A 166 -25.28 12.06 -10.13
N PRO A 167 -24.91 10.82 -9.75
CA PRO A 167 -24.06 10.60 -8.59
C PRO A 167 -22.69 11.28 -8.73
N HIS A 168 -22.14 11.74 -7.61
CA HIS A 168 -20.73 12.12 -7.53
C HIS A 168 -19.84 10.90 -7.80
N ARG A 169 -19.12 10.89 -8.93
CA ARG A 169 -18.26 9.77 -9.34
C ARG A 169 -16.78 10.06 -9.13
N ARG A 170 -16.04 9.02 -8.74
CA ARG A 170 -14.57 9.04 -8.61
C ARG A 170 -13.94 7.99 -9.50
N ARG A 171 -12.64 8.13 -9.73
CA ARG A 171 -11.84 7.13 -10.44
C ARG A 171 -11.81 5.85 -9.61
N ALA A 172 -11.87 4.69 -10.26
CA ALA A 172 -11.64 3.42 -9.57
C ALA A 172 -10.16 3.32 -9.15
N TYR A 173 -9.85 2.60 -8.07
CA TYR A 173 -8.46 2.49 -7.59
C TYR A 173 -7.57 1.83 -8.64
N LEU A 174 -8.09 0.84 -9.38
CA LEU A 174 -7.40 0.22 -10.52
C LEU A 174 -6.93 1.26 -11.55
N ASP A 175 -7.77 2.25 -11.90
CA ASP A 175 -7.42 3.30 -12.86
C ASP A 175 -6.35 4.23 -12.27
N VAL A 176 -6.50 4.64 -11.01
CA VAL A 176 -5.53 5.53 -10.34
C VAL A 176 -4.16 4.85 -10.22
N VAL A 177 -4.14 3.60 -9.76
CA VAL A 177 -2.92 2.80 -9.63
C VAL A 177 -2.26 2.56 -10.99
N ALA A 178 -3.03 2.22 -12.02
CA ALA A 178 -2.47 2.03 -13.36
C ALA A 178 -1.87 3.32 -13.93
N ALA A 179 -2.57 4.45 -13.81
CA ALA A 179 -2.09 5.74 -14.29
C ALA A 179 -0.79 6.18 -13.59
N GLN A 180 -0.72 6.01 -12.27
CA GLN A 180 0.47 6.35 -11.48
C GLN A 180 1.64 5.40 -11.77
N ARG A 181 1.38 4.09 -11.92
CA ARG A 181 2.39 3.10 -12.32
C ARG A 181 2.97 3.38 -13.70
N ALA A 182 2.15 3.82 -14.66
CA ALA A 182 2.61 4.19 -16.00
C ALA A 182 3.65 5.32 -15.96
N ARG A 183 3.67 6.10 -14.88
CA ARG A 183 4.63 7.18 -14.62
C ARG A 183 5.74 6.78 -13.63
N GLY A 184 5.81 5.51 -13.27
CA GLY A 184 6.86 4.94 -12.43
C GLY A 184 6.58 4.98 -10.93
N ALA A 185 5.42 5.43 -10.46
CA ALA A 185 5.08 5.41 -9.04
C ALA A 185 4.85 3.99 -8.50
N LEU A 186 4.77 3.87 -7.17
CA LEU A 186 4.39 2.67 -6.43
C LEU A 186 3.23 3.00 -5.50
N ALA A 187 2.16 2.20 -5.54
CA ALA A 187 1.01 2.33 -4.65
C ALA A 187 1.17 1.40 -3.44
N VAL A 188 1.17 1.95 -2.22
CA VAL A 188 1.35 1.18 -0.99
C VAL A 188 0.08 1.25 -0.15
N TRP A 189 -0.47 0.09 0.21
CA TRP A 189 -1.68 0.00 1.03
C TRP A 189 -1.42 0.48 2.45
N ALA A 190 -2.15 1.53 2.83
CA ALA A 190 -2.08 2.17 4.13
C ALA A 190 -2.89 1.45 5.19
N HIS A 191 -2.35 1.45 6.41
CA HIS A 191 -2.96 0.95 7.65
C HIS A 191 -4.04 -0.14 7.44
N PRO A 192 -3.67 -1.29 6.85
CA PRO A 192 -4.58 -2.14 6.08
C PRO A 192 -5.70 -2.80 6.88
N THR A 193 -5.57 -2.83 8.21
CA THR A 193 -6.58 -3.41 9.12
C THR A 193 -7.25 -2.35 10.00
N SER A 194 -7.10 -1.06 9.68
CA SER A 194 -7.59 0.05 10.49
C SER A 194 -9.11 0.21 10.44
N TRP A 195 -9.75 0.13 11.59
CA TRP A 195 -11.16 0.43 11.79
C TRP A 195 -11.42 0.85 13.25
N TRP A 196 -12.50 1.59 13.48
CA TRP A 196 -12.94 2.01 14.81
C TRP A 196 -14.45 2.29 14.82
N THR A 197 -14.96 2.70 15.98
CA THR A 197 -16.34 3.17 16.12
C THR A 197 -16.35 4.64 16.48
N HIS A 198 -17.17 5.44 15.78
CA HIS A 198 -17.40 6.85 16.12
C HIS A 198 -18.91 7.09 16.19
N GLN A 199 -19.42 7.53 17.35
CA GLN A 199 -20.86 7.70 17.58
C GLN A 199 -21.67 6.46 17.16
N ASP A 200 -21.22 5.27 17.59
CA ASP A 200 -21.77 3.94 17.25
C ASP A 200 -21.72 3.54 15.76
N ALA A 201 -21.26 4.44 14.87
CA ALA A 201 -21.03 4.12 13.47
C ALA A 201 -19.69 3.39 13.28
N PHE A 202 -19.69 2.38 12.43
CA PHE A 202 -18.48 1.71 11.97
C PHE A 202 -17.72 2.63 11.01
N VAL A 203 -16.47 2.92 11.35
CA VAL A 203 -15.57 3.71 10.51
C VAL A 203 -14.39 2.83 10.13
N THR A 204 -13.99 2.88 8.87
CA THR A 204 -13.00 1.97 8.31
C THR A 204 -12.04 2.68 7.39
N ASN A 205 -10.77 2.31 7.52
CA ASN A 205 -9.77 2.49 6.49
C ASN A 205 -9.20 1.13 6.02
N ILE A 206 -9.88 0.02 6.36
CA ILE A 206 -9.48 -1.32 5.96
C ILE A 206 -9.22 -1.34 4.46
N ALA A 207 -8.10 -1.95 4.07
CA ALA A 207 -7.68 -2.12 2.68
C ALA A 207 -8.60 -3.12 1.93
N ALA A 208 -9.88 -2.80 1.81
CA ALA A 208 -10.90 -3.72 1.32
C ALA A 208 -10.68 -4.13 -0.15
N GLU A 209 -10.13 -3.23 -0.98
CA GLU A 209 -9.77 -3.52 -2.38
C GLU A 209 -8.38 -4.16 -2.55
N LEU A 210 -7.59 -4.32 -1.48
CA LEU A 210 -6.27 -4.98 -1.57
C LEU A 210 -6.34 -6.38 -2.21
N PRO A 211 -7.27 -7.28 -1.83
CA PRO A 211 -7.43 -8.58 -2.47
C PRO A 211 -7.67 -8.51 -3.98
N LEU A 212 -8.45 -7.52 -4.42
CA LEU A 212 -8.71 -7.29 -5.85
C LEU A 212 -7.39 -6.98 -6.56
N HIS A 213 -6.63 -6.00 -6.07
CA HIS A 213 -5.37 -5.62 -6.69
C HIS A 213 -4.34 -6.77 -6.70
N LEU A 214 -4.22 -7.50 -5.59
CA LEU A 214 -3.32 -8.66 -5.51
C LEU A 214 -3.67 -9.70 -6.58
N VAL A 215 -4.96 -10.07 -6.69
CA VAL A 215 -5.39 -11.13 -7.60
C VAL A 215 -5.38 -10.66 -9.06
N ALA A 216 -5.85 -9.44 -9.32
CA ALA A 216 -5.91 -8.89 -10.67
C ALA A 216 -4.52 -8.70 -11.26
N ASP A 217 -3.54 -8.22 -10.47
CA ASP A 217 -2.19 -7.93 -10.97
C ASP A 217 -1.17 -9.05 -10.71
N GLY A 218 -1.50 -10.02 -9.85
CA GLY A 218 -0.57 -11.05 -9.38
C GLY A 218 0.51 -10.53 -8.43
N ARG A 219 0.44 -9.25 -8.02
CA ARG A 219 1.41 -8.56 -7.17
C ARG A 219 0.78 -7.33 -6.49
N LEU A 220 1.44 -6.83 -5.45
CA LEU A 220 1.22 -5.49 -4.92
C LEU A 220 2.52 -4.68 -5.05
N ASP A 221 2.43 -3.36 -5.19
CA ASP A 221 3.66 -2.54 -5.14
C ASP A 221 4.14 -2.38 -3.69
N GLY A 222 3.24 -2.44 -2.71
CA GLY A 222 3.59 -2.53 -1.30
C GLY A 222 2.39 -2.67 -0.35
N LEU A 223 2.70 -2.99 0.90
CA LEU A 223 1.77 -3.00 2.04
C LEU A 223 2.43 -2.40 3.29
N ALA A 224 1.68 -1.67 4.11
CA ALA A 224 2.12 -1.33 5.46
C ALA A 224 2.23 -2.59 6.33
N VAL A 225 3.43 -2.88 6.81
CA VAL A 225 3.72 -4.00 7.74
C VAL A 225 4.10 -3.49 9.14
N MET A 226 4.28 -2.18 9.25
CA MET A 226 4.60 -1.41 10.45
C MET A 226 3.92 -0.04 10.32
N GLY A 227 3.08 0.33 11.27
CA GLY A 227 2.25 1.52 11.22
C GLY A 227 1.36 1.58 12.45
N TYR A 228 1.01 2.79 12.90
CA TYR A 228 0.47 3.11 14.24
C TYR A 228 1.35 2.71 15.44
N ASP A 229 1.91 1.51 15.40
CA ASP A 229 2.79 0.91 16.39
C ASP A 229 4.05 0.36 15.69
N ALA A 230 5.18 0.24 16.40
CA ALA A 230 6.39 -0.40 15.86
C ALA A 230 6.16 -1.87 15.49
N PHE A 231 5.22 -2.52 16.17
CA PHE A 231 4.87 -3.92 15.95
C PHE A 231 3.36 -4.05 15.83
N HIS A 232 2.87 -4.33 14.62
CA HIS A 232 1.45 -4.49 14.36
C HIS A 232 1.12 -5.92 13.91
N ARG A 233 0.58 -6.76 14.82
CA ARG A 233 0.34 -8.20 14.59
C ARG A 233 -0.47 -8.45 13.34
N HIS A 234 -1.61 -7.78 13.23
CA HIS A 234 -2.53 -8.01 12.13
C HIS A 234 -2.04 -7.49 10.78
N TYR A 235 -1.10 -6.53 10.76
CA TYR A 235 -0.45 -6.11 9.52
C TYR A 235 0.51 -7.20 9.05
N GLN A 236 1.32 -7.73 9.98
CA GLN A 236 2.25 -8.82 9.68
C GLN A 236 1.53 -10.11 9.28
N GLU A 237 0.47 -10.50 10.00
CA GLU A 237 -0.35 -11.68 9.68
C GLU A 237 -1.01 -11.58 8.31
N LEU A 238 -1.62 -10.43 7.99
CA LEU A 238 -2.14 -10.18 6.66
C LEU A 238 -1.02 -10.30 5.64
N TRP A 239 0.12 -9.64 5.84
CA TRP A 239 1.23 -9.69 4.92
C TRP A 239 1.73 -11.10 4.65
N TRP A 240 1.92 -11.93 5.69
CA TRP A 240 2.32 -13.33 5.54
C TRP A 240 1.30 -14.13 4.70
N SER A 241 0.01 -13.91 4.91
CA SER A 241 -1.04 -14.59 4.12
C SER A 241 -0.99 -14.21 2.63
N LEU A 242 -0.58 -12.97 2.31
CA LEU A 242 -0.42 -12.53 0.93
C LEU A 242 0.85 -13.12 0.31
N LEU A 243 1.94 -13.20 1.07
CA LEU A 243 3.18 -13.84 0.63
C LEU A 243 2.99 -15.34 0.39
N ASP A 244 2.12 -16.00 1.16
CA ASP A 244 1.78 -17.42 1.01
C ASP A 244 1.09 -17.75 -0.32
N THR A 245 0.52 -16.76 -1.01
CA THR A 245 -0.02 -16.95 -2.37
C THR A 245 1.08 -17.01 -3.43
N GLY A 246 2.35 -16.84 -3.05
CA GLY A 246 3.51 -16.73 -3.94
C GLY A 246 3.66 -15.37 -4.62
N ALA A 247 2.77 -14.41 -4.34
CA ALA A 247 2.78 -13.07 -4.90
C ALA A 247 3.98 -12.25 -4.40
N VAL A 248 4.38 -11.25 -5.19
CA VAL A 248 5.39 -10.28 -4.78
C VAL A 248 4.69 -9.15 -4.04
N VAL A 249 4.96 -9.01 -2.75
CA VAL A 249 4.36 -8.01 -1.85
C VAL A 249 5.44 -7.43 -0.93
N PRO A 250 6.12 -6.35 -1.33
CA PRO A 250 7.03 -5.65 -0.44
C PRO A 250 6.31 -5.07 0.78
N GLY A 251 6.94 -5.14 1.94
CA GLY A 251 6.48 -4.56 3.19
C GLY A 251 7.20 -3.24 3.51
N PHE A 252 6.43 -2.25 3.96
CA PHE A 252 6.94 -0.93 4.32
C PHE A 252 6.43 -0.46 5.69
N ALA A 253 7.17 0.46 6.30
CA ALA A 253 6.72 1.26 7.42
C ALA A 253 5.96 2.50 6.93
N GLU A 254 4.94 2.92 7.68
CA GLU A 254 4.25 4.20 7.53
C GLU A 254 4.23 4.94 8.87
N THR A 255 4.11 6.26 8.85
CA THR A 255 3.96 7.05 10.07
C THR A 255 2.55 7.60 10.30
N ASP A 256 1.80 7.87 9.22
CA ASP A 256 0.52 8.62 9.25
C ASP A 256 0.64 9.90 10.12
N SER A 257 1.85 10.46 10.19
CA SER A 257 2.20 11.53 11.13
C SER A 257 1.81 12.89 10.58
N CYS A 258 1.27 13.73 11.44
CA CYS A 258 0.70 15.02 11.08
C CYS A 258 1.55 16.17 11.66
N PHE A 259 2.29 16.87 10.81
CA PHE A 259 3.34 17.83 11.20
C PHE A 259 2.85 19.22 11.60
N ASP A 260 1.54 19.47 11.53
CA ASP A 260 0.91 20.67 12.09
C ASP A 260 0.28 20.43 13.48
N ARG A 261 0.66 19.34 14.17
CA ARG A 261 0.26 19.08 15.56
C ARG A 261 1.09 19.89 16.55
N ALA A 262 0.47 20.35 17.63
CA ALA A 262 1.17 21.13 18.66
C ALA A 262 2.25 20.32 19.41
N ASN A 263 2.06 19.01 19.57
CA ASN A 263 2.93 18.12 20.36
C ASN A 263 3.41 16.90 19.56
N LEU A 264 4.21 17.12 18.52
CA LEU A 264 4.87 16.03 17.77
C LEU A 264 5.82 15.17 18.61
N ALA A 265 6.28 15.68 19.76
CA ALA A 265 7.28 15.02 20.59
C ALA A 265 6.76 13.77 21.33
N ASN A 266 5.43 13.59 21.46
CA ASN A 266 4.86 12.45 22.20
C ASN A 266 4.81 11.16 21.35
N ASP A 267 5.04 11.25 20.04
CA ASP A 267 5.06 10.12 19.10
C ASP A 267 6.51 9.60 18.92
N GLU A 268 7.22 9.29 20.02
CA GLU A 268 8.68 9.03 20.04
C GLU A 268 9.14 7.80 19.22
N VAL A 269 8.24 6.97 18.72
CA VAL A 269 8.60 5.84 17.86
C VAL A 269 8.63 6.29 16.41
N VAL A 270 9.84 6.47 15.88
CA VAL A 270 10.01 6.89 14.49
C VAL A 270 10.03 5.67 13.57
N LEU A 271 8.96 5.48 12.83
CA LEU A 271 8.82 4.41 11.85
C LEU A 271 9.48 4.81 10.53
N THR A 272 10.42 3.99 10.05
CA THR A 272 11.23 4.30 8.86
C THR A 272 11.37 3.10 7.93
N ASN A 273 11.54 3.38 6.65
CA ASN A 273 11.99 2.43 5.65
C ASN A 273 13.49 2.65 5.42
N ARG A 274 14.30 1.65 5.73
CA ARG A 274 15.73 1.65 5.42
C ARG A 274 15.92 1.07 4.04
N LEU A 275 16.21 1.92 3.06
CA LEU A 275 16.40 1.52 1.66
C LEU A 275 17.88 1.51 1.29
N ALA A 276 18.32 0.48 0.55
CA ALA A 276 19.68 0.38 0.06
C ALA A 276 19.90 1.34 -1.13
N LEU A 277 20.62 2.44 -0.89
CA LEU A 277 20.97 3.46 -1.88
C LEU A 277 22.49 3.61 -1.96
N ASP A 278 23.05 3.62 -3.18
CA ASP A 278 24.50 3.72 -3.41
C ASP A 278 25.00 5.18 -3.48
N ALA A 279 24.09 6.15 -3.44
CA ALA A 279 24.35 7.57 -3.56
C ALA A 279 23.38 8.36 -2.66
N PRO A 280 23.58 9.69 -2.49
CA PRO A 280 22.58 10.52 -1.84
C PRO A 280 21.18 10.30 -2.43
N PRO A 281 20.12 10.35 -1.60
CA PRO A 281 18.78 9.99 -2.03
C PRO A 281 18.31 10.87 -3.19
N THR A 282 17.80 10.21 -4.22
CA THR A 282 16.99 10.83 -5.28
C THR A 282 15.66 10.11 -5.31
N LEU A 283 14.59 10.79 -5.76
CA LEU A 283 13.27 10.17 -5.85
C LEU A 283 13.30 8.91 -6.74
N ALA A 284 14.02 8.97 -7.87
CA ALA A 284 14.18 7.83 -8.77
C ALA A 284 14.88 6.64 -8.10
N ALA A 285 15.95 6.89 -7.33
CA ALA A 285 16.65 5.83 -6.61
C ALA A 285 15.79 5.22 -5.49
N ILE A 286 15.03 6.04 -4.76
CA ILE A 286 14.08 5.59 -3.73
C ILE A 286 13.01 4.69 -4.36
N VAL A 287 12.37 5.14 -5.43
CA VAL A 287 11.35 4.37 -6.15
C VAL A 287 11.94 3.06 -6.69
N ALA A 288 13.14 3.07 -7.25
CA ALA A 288 13.80 1.87 -7.77
C ALA A 288 14.13 0.86 -6.66
N ALA A 289 14.63 1.33 -5.51
CA ALA A 289 14.94 0.47 -4.36
C ALA A 289 13.67 -0.11 -3.74
N ALA A 290 12.63 0.70 -3.55
CA ALA A 290 11.32 0.27 -3.04
C ALA A 290 10.66 -0.75 -3.98
N ARG A 291 10.64 -0.48 -5.30
CA ARG A 291 10.10 -1.40 -6.32
C ARG A 291 10.78 -2.76 -6.30
N ALA A 292 12.09 -2.76 -6.08
CA ALA A 292 12.89 -3.97 -6.01
C ALA A 292 12.81 -4.68 -4.65
N GLY A 293 12.09 -4.13 -3.66
CA GLY A 293 12.04 -4.69 -2.30
C GLY A 293 13.37 -4.64 -1.55
N ARG A 294 14.32 -3.78 -1.96
CA ARG A 294 15.65 -3.66 -1.34
C ARG A 294 15.62 -2.75 -0.11
N GLY A 295 14.88 -3.19 0.91
CA GLY A 295 14.64 -2.40 2.11
C GLY A 295 14.14 -3.20 3.30
N PHE A 296 14.11 -2.57 4.46
CA PHE A 296 13.47 -3.10 5.65
C PHE A 296 12.74 -2.00 6.43
N ALA A 297 11.63 -2.35 7.07
CA ALA A 297 10.88 -1.48 7.96
C ALA A 297 11.49 -1.53 9.35
N THR A 298 11.69 -0.38 10.01
CA THR A 298 12.26 -0.35 11.37
C THR A 298 11.83 0.88 12.17
N SER A 299 11.71 0.69 13.49
CA SER A 299 11.62 1.77 14.48
C SER A 299 12.91 2.00 15.28
N GLY A 300 14.02 1.37 14.90
CA GLY A 300 15.31 1.52 15.57
C GLY A 300 16.35 0.49 15.16
N PRO A 301 16.09 -0.82 15.34
CA PRO A 301 17.04 -1.87 15.02
C PRO A 301 17.50 -1.90 13.56
N PHE A 302 18.74 -2.29 13.32
CA PHE A 302 19.23 -2.59 11.97
C PHE A 302 18.99 -4.07 11.66
N LEU A 303 18.55 -4.37 10.43
CA LEU A 303 18.31 -5.73 10.00
C LEU A 303 18.55 -5.91 8.50
N HIS A 304 19.28 -6.96 8.12
CA HIS A 304 19.58 -7.28 6.73
C HIS A 304 19.55 -8.80 6.52
N LEU A 305 18.86 -9.24 5.47
CA LEU A 305 18.70 -10.65 5.11
C LEU A 305 19.30 -10.91 3.73
N VAL A 306 20.07 -11.99 3.63
CA VAL A 306 20.63 -12.51 2.37
C VAL A 306 20.41 -14.02 2.31
N VAL A 307 19.98 -14.54 1.15
CA VAL A 307 19.80 -15.98 0.92
C VAL A 307 20.53 -16.39 -0.34
N ASP A 308 21.46 -17.34 -0.24
CA ASP A 308 22.33 -17.77 -1.36
C ASP A 308 23.06 -16.61 -2.06
N GLY A 309 23.37 -15.54 -1.32
CA GLY A 309 23.96 -14.32 -1.85
C GLY A 309 22.98 -13.35 -2.50
N ALA A 310 21.70 -13.71 -2.61
CA ALA A 310 20.64 -12.84 -3.10
C ALA A 310 20.09 -11.92 -2.00
N GLU A 311 19.87 -10.67 -2.37
CA GLU A 311 19.38 -9.59 -1.49
C GLU A 311 17.85 -9.64 -1.27
N MET A 312 17.37 -8.91 -0.26
CA MET A 312 15.93 -8.71 -0.04
C MET A 312 15.22 -8.23 -1.31
N GLY A 313 14.03 -8.80 -1.56
CA GLY A 313 13.24 -8.60 -2.76
C GLY A 313 13.60 -9.49 -3.95
N ALA A 314 14.73 -10.20 -3.90
CA ALA A 314 15.13 -11.14 -4.94
C ALA A 314 14.33 -12.46 -4.89
N VAL A 315 14.36 -13.18 -6.02
CA VAL A 315 13.83 -14.53 -6.15
C VAL A 315 15.02 -15.50 -6.25
N VAL A 316 15.01 -16.52 -5.40
CA VAL A 316 15.95 -17.64 -5.43
C VAL A 316 15.20 -18.89 -5.90
N GLU A 317 15.76 -19.59 -6.87
CA GLU A 317 15.19 -20.86 -7.34
C GLU A 317 15.28 -21.90 -6.22
N SER A 318 14.15 -22.56 -5.91
CA SER A 318 14.05 -23.56 -4.86
C SER A 318 13.38 -24.83 -5.39
N ALA A 319 13.80 -25.98 -4.90
CA ALA A 319 13.19 -27.26 -5.22
C ALA A 319 13.33 -28.20 -4.03
N ARG A 320 12.51 -29.25 -3.96
CA ARG A 320 12.70 -30.29 -2.94
C ARG A 320 14.10 -30.89 -3.02
N GLY A 321 14.79 -30.91 -1.88
CA GLY A 321 16.16 -31.40 -1.77
C GLY A 321 17.24 -30.36 -2.04
N SER A 322 16.90 -29.12 -2.42
CA SER A 322 17.84 -28.00 -2.33
C SER A 322 17.98 -27.55 -0.87
N THR A 323 19.08 -26.87 -0.56
CA THR A 323 19.29 -26.22 0.74
C THR A 323 19.83 -24.82 0.49
N HIS A 324 19.27 -23.84 1.19
CA HIS A 324 19.55 -22.44 1.04
C HIS A 324 20.37 -21.93 2.22
N ARG A 325 21.48 -21.25 1.95
CA ARG A 325 22.30 -20.59 2.97
C ARG A 325 21.69 -19.23 3.27
N VAL A 326 21.23 -19.06 4.50
CA VAL A 326 20.65 -17.81 4.99
C VAL A 326 21.65 -17.08 5.86
N ARG A 327 21.76 -15.76 5.68
CA ARG A 327 22.53 -14.85 6.52
C ARG A 327 21.65 -13.70 6.98
N ILE A 328 21.62 -13.47 8.29
CA ILE A 328 20.96 -12.33 8.91
C ILE A 328 22.02 -11.49 9.61
N THR A 329 22.11 -10.21 9.26
CA THR A 329 22.90 -9.22 9.99
C THR A 329 21.94 -8.35 10.79
N ALA A 330 22.13 -8.27 12.11
CA ALA A 330 21.24 -7.53 12.99
C ALA A 330 22.01 -6.75 14.05
N HIS A 331 21.56 -5.52 14.36
CA HIS A 331 22.13 -4.70 15.44
C HIS A 331 21.03 -4.00 16.26
N PRO A 332 21.23 -3.84 17.58
CA PRO A 332 20.27 -3.18 18.46
C PRO A 332 20.00 -1.72 18.06
N ALA A 333 18.86 -1.20 18.51
CA ALA A 333 18.54 0.21 18.36
C ALA A 333 19.57 1.10 19.09
N PRO A 334 19.79 2.36 18.67
CA PRO A 334 20.67 3.27 19.40
C PRO A 334 20.28 3.38 20.88
N GLY A 335 21.25 3.16 21.77
CA GLY A 335 21.04 3.19 23.23
C GLY A 335 20.73 1.84 23.86
N GLU A 336 20.50 0.79 23.08
CA GLU A 336 20.34 -0.59 23.57
C GLU A 336 21.64 -1.38 23.47
N ARG A 337 21.81 -2.38 24.36
CA ARG A 337 23.01 -3.23 24.40
C ARG A 337 22.86 -4.53 23.62
N ALA A 338 21.63 -4.96 23.39
CA ALA A 338 21.30 -6.18 22.68
C ALA A 338 19.89 -6.10 22.12
N LEU A 339 19.62 -6.91 21.09
CA LEU A 339 18.27 -7.25 20.67
C LEU A 339 17.69 -8.27 21.64
N GLY A 340 16.42 -8.12 21.99
CA GLY A 340 15.70 -9.11 22.79
C GLY A 340 15.57 -10.43 22.03
N ARG A 341 15.25 -10.33 20.73
CA ARG A 341 15.11 -11.50 19.84
C ARG A 341 15.30 -11.14 18.37
N VAL A 342 15.87 -12.08 17.61
CA VAL A 342 15.94 -12.12 16.14
C VAL A 342 15.30 -13.42 15.66
N ASP A 343 14.25 -13.31 14.85
CA ASP A 343 13.50 -14.44 14.29
C ASP A 343 13.77 -14.55 12.78
N LEU A 344 13.98 -15.77 12.27
CA LEU A 344 13.76 -16.10 10.86
C LEU A 344 12.34 -16.64 10.71
N ILE A 345 11.56 -16.06 9.81
CA ILE A 345 10.15 -16.36 9.58
C ILE A 345 9.98 -16.84 8.14
N GLY A 346 9.17 -17.88 7.94
CA GLY A 346 8.77 -18.38 6.62
C GLY A 346 7.26 -18.57 6.49
N ARG A 347 6.88 -19.35 5.47
CA ARG A 347 5.49 -19.64 5.07
C ARG A 347 4.54 -19.84 6.26
N GLY A 348 3.35 -19.24 6.19
CA GLY A 348 2.36 -19.25 7.27
C GLY A 348 2.72 -18.38 8.48
N GLY A 349 3.76 -17.54 8.38
CA GLY A 349 4.28 -16.78 9.52
C GLY A 349 5.04 -17.64 10.53
N ALA A 350 5.47 -18.85 10.14
CA ALA A 350 6.16 -19.77 11.04
C ALA A 350 7.56 -19.27 11.39
N VAL A 351 7.86 -19.20 12.70
CA VAL A 351 9.21 -18.92 13.19
C VAL A 351 10.06 -20.18 13.01
N LEU A 352 11.01 -20.11 12.07
CA LEU A 352 11.91 -21.22 11.72
C LEU A 352 13.10 -21.29 12.66
N ALA A 353 13.62 -20.14 13.09
CA ALA A 353 14.72 -20.04 14.05
C ALA A 353 14.58 -18.74 14.86
N SER A 354 15.08 -18.76 16.09
CA SER A 354 15.14 -17.58 16.97
C SER A 354 16.48 -17.52 17.68
N VAL A 355 17.03 -16.31 17.80
CA VAL A 355 18.24 -15.99 18.56
C VAL A 355 17.94 -14.84 19.50
N GLY A 356 18.24 -14.98 20.79
CA GLY A 356 18.04 -13.92 21.77
C GLY A 356 18.54 -14.32 23.16
N PRO A 357 19.04 -13.39 23.98
CA PRO A 357 19.41 -12.01 23.62
C PRO A 357 20.60 -11.98 22.64
N PHE A 358 20.69 -10.96 21.79
CA PHE A 358 21.73 -10.86 20.75
C PHE A 358 22.40 -9.48 20.71
N ALA A 359 23.68 -9.40 21.08
CA ALA A 359 24.45 -8.14 21.11
C ALA A 359 24.64 -7.47 19.73
N GLY A 360 24.37 -8.22 18.65
CA GLY A 360 24.51 -7.77 17.27
C GLY A 360 25.66 -8.46 16.54
N GLY A 361 25.54 -8.55 15.22
CA GLY A 361 26.46 -9.25 14.34
C GLY A 361 25.73 -10.05 13.28
N THR A 362 26.29 -11.22 12.94
CA THR A 362 25.79 -12.11 11.88
C THR A 362 25.31 -13.46 12.43
N ILE A 363 24.16 -13.92 11.94
CA ILE A 363 23.59 -15.26 12.16
C ILE A 363 23.55 -15.98 10.81
N GLU A 364 24.09 -17.19 10.72
CA GLU A 364 24.01 -18.05 9.54
C GLU A 364 23.27 -19.36 9.87
N LEU A 365 22.43 -19.80 8.93
CA LEU A 365 21.65 -21.04 9.02
C LEU A 365 21.37 -21.62 7.63
N MET A 366 20.92 -22.88 7.60
CA MET A 366 20.59 -23.60 6.36
C MET A 366 19.11 -23.94 6.35
N VAL A 367 18.37 -23.51 5.33
CA VAL A 367 16.93 -23.76 5.20
C VAL A 367 16.69 -24.71 4.03
N ASP A 368 15.92 -25.76 4.23
CA ASP A 368 15.56 -26.70 3.16
C ASP A 368 14.62 -26.05 2.14
N GLY A 369 14.84 -26.35 0.86
CA GLY A 369 13.99 -25.92 -0.24
C GLY A 369 12.77 -26.82 -0.44
N GLY A 370 11.83 -26.34 -1.24
CA GLY A 370 10.57 -27.04 -1.53
C GLY A 370 10.04 -26.75 -2.93
N ASP A 371 9.01 -27.51 -3.33
CA ASP A 371 8.37 -27.40 -4.65
C ASP A 371 7.17 -26.43 -4.66
N GLU A 372 6.93 -25.73 -3.55
CA GLU A 372 5.92 -24.68 -3.45
C GLU A 372 6.58 -23.30 -3.33
N PRO A 373 5.97 -22.23 -3.86
CA PRO A 373 6.38 -20.87 -3.55
C PRO A 373 6.44 -20.64 -2.03
N ALA A 374 7.58 -20.14 -1.57
CA ALA A 374 7.84 -19.79 -0.19
C ALA A 374 8.60 -18.46 -0.12
N TRP A 375 8.86 -18.00 1.10
CA TRP A 375 9.52 -16.73 1.36
C TRP A 375 10.23 -16.81 2.70
N LEU A 376 11.24 -15.97 2.87
CA LEU A 376 11.98 -15.81 4.12
C LEU A 376 12.02 -14.32 4.49
N VAL A 377 11.67 -14.01 5.75
CA VAL A 377 11.77 -12.68 6.35
C VAL A 377 12.49 -12.81 7.68
N ALA A 378 13.37 -11.86 8.00
CA ALA A 378 13.90 -11.71 9.35
C ALA A 378 13.11 -10.65 10.11
N ARG A 379 12.94 -10.85 11.42
CA ARG A 379 12.37 -9.89 12.35
C ARG A 379 13.29 -9.71 13.55
N ALA A 380 13.47 -8.49 14.02
CA ALA A 380 14.17 -8.19 15.26
C ALA A 380 13.30 -7.34 16.19
N VAL A 381 13.47 -7.51 17.51
CA VAL A 381 12.86 -6.65 18.53
C VAL A 381 13.90 -6.13 19.53
N GLY A 382 13.61 -4.99 20.15
CA GLY A 382 14.50 -4.32 21.09
C GLY A 382 14.79 -5.11 22.36
N GLU A 383 15.76 -4.62 23.14
CA GLU A 383 16.26 -5.25 24.39
C GLU A 383 15.14 -5.59 25.38
N ARG A 384 14.10 -4.76 25.41
CA ARG A 384 12.98 -4.83 26.37
C ARG A 384 11.66 -5.25 25.75
N ASP A 385 11.67 -5.63 24.48
CA ASP A 385 10.48 -5.92 23.71
C ASP A 385 10.32 -7.43 23.50
N ASP A 386 9.07 -7.91 23.49
CA ASP A 386 8.72 -9.28 23.13
C ASP A 386 7.54 -9.29 22.15
N PRO A 387 7.66 -9.93 20.98
CA PRO A 387 6.52 -10.18 20.09
C PRO A 387 5.39 -10.98 20.73
N GLN A 388 5.49 -11.48 21.96
CA GLN A 388 4.38 -12.09 22.70
C GLN A 388 3.66 -11.12 23.64
N THR A 389 4.14 -9.89 23.83
CA THR A 389 3.49 -8.87 24.67
C THR A 389 2.04 -8.65 24.23
N PRO A 390 1.03 -8.86 25.10
CA PRO A 390 -0.39 -8.80 24.71
C PRO A 390 -0.77 -7.46 24.08
N ASN A 391 -0.32 -6.36 24.70
CA ASN A 391 -0.51 -5.03 24.16
C ASN A 391 0.65 -4.69 23.20
N GLN A 392 0.42 -4.87 21.91
CA GLN A 392 1.46 -4.64 20.89
C GLN A 392 2.03 -3.21 20.91
N LYS A 393 1.28 -2.22 21.43
CA LYS A 393 1.71 -0.81 21.52
C LYS A 393 2.85 -0.58 22.50
N GLU A 394 3.06 -1.52 23.43
CA GLU A 394 4.18 -1.49 24.37
C GLU A 394 5.51 -1.86 23.70
N ILE A 395 5.46 -2.50 22.53
CA ILE A 395 6.66 -2.84 21.76
C ILE A 395 7.16 -1.57 21.08
N ARG A 396 8.38 -1.12 21.41
CA ARG A 396 8.92 0.17 20.93
C ARG A 396 9.89 0.02 19.78
N HIS A 397 10.71 -1.02 19.80
CA HIS A 397 11.75 -1.27 18.80
C HIS A 397 11.47 -2.57 18.07
N CYS A 398 11.23 -2.47 16.76
CA CYS A 398 11.10 -3.61 15.87
C CYS A 398 11.74 -3.30 14.51
N ALA A 399 12.25 -4.34 13.85
CA ALA A 399 12.60 -4.30 12.44
C ALA A 399 12.08 -5.55 11.71
N LEU A 400 11.64 -5.38 10.47
CA LEU A 400 11.23 -6.45 9.55
C LEU A 400 11.89 -6.25 8.19
N THR A 401 12.59 -7.26 7.69
CA THR A 401 13.14 -7.24 6.33
C THR A 401 12.05 -7.38 5.29
N ASN A 402 12.26 -6.85 4.09
CA ASN A 402 11.54 -7.38 2.93
C ASN A 402 11.90 -8.87 2.69
N PRO A 403 11.01 -9.64 2.05
CA PRO A 403 11.22 -11.07 1.84
C PRO A 403 12.32 -11.34 0.83
N VAL A 404 13.02 -12.44 1.00
CA VAL A 404 13.63 -13.16 -0.13
C VAL A 404 12.67 -14.27 -0.54
N TYR A 405 12.28 -14.30 -1.82
CA TYR A 405 11.30 -15.25 -2.32
C TYR A 405 12.00 -16.54 -2.74
N LEU A 406 11.51 -17.68 -2.28
CA LEU A 406 11.95 -19.01 -2.69
C LEU A 406 10.92 -19.57 -3.67
N ARG A 407 11.35 -19.93 -4.89
CA ARG A 407 10.38 -20.20 -5.96
C ARG A 407 10.82 -21.37 -6.84
N PRO A 408 9.93 -22.34 -7.10
CA PRO A 408 10.20 -23.38 -8.08
C PRO A 408 10.43 -22.80 -9.47
N ARG A 409 11.30 -23.46 -10.23
CA ARG A 409 11.63 -23.06 -11.59
C ARG A 409 10.37 -22.94 -12.45
N GLY A 410 10.20 -21.80 -13.10
CA GLY A 410 9.08 -21.54 -14.03
C GLY A 410 7.75 -21.18 -13.35
N VAL A 411 7.67 -21.14 -12.02
CA VAL A 411 6.44 -20.73 -11.31
C VAL A 411 6.47 -19.23 -11.10
N THR A 412 5.67 -18.45 -11.82
CA THR A 412 5.55 -16.99 -11.60
C THR A 412 4.09 -16.62 -11.35
N PRO A 413 3.79 -15.75 -10.35
CA PRO A 413 2.45 -15.20 -10.19
C PRO A 413 1.99 -14.53 -11.47
N ALA A 414 0.83 -14.94 -11.97
CA ALA A 414 0.21 -14.35 -13.15
C ALA A 414 -0.98 -13.48 -12.72
N PRO A 415 -1.20 -12.34 -13.40
CA PRO A 415 -2.46 -11.60 -13.36
C PRO A 415 -3.66 -12.53 -13.59
N ALA A 416 -4.74 -12.33 -12.85
CA ALA A 416 -5.96 -13.09 -13.07
C ALA A 416 -6.61 -12.73 -14.41
N MET A 417 -7.19 -13.75 -15.05
CA MET A 417 -8.01 -13.61 -16.26
C MET A 417 -9.46 -13.88 -15.91
N THR A 418 -10.37 -13.14 -16.54
CA THR A 418 -11.81 -13.21 -16.38
C THR A 418 -12.45 -13.72 -17.67
N ASP A 419 -13.29 -14.74 -17.54
CA ASP A 419 -14.20 -15.16 -18.61
C ASP A 419 -15.40 -14.19 -18.62
N TYR A 420 -15.36 -13.26 -19.57
CA TYR A 420 -16.32 -12.18 -19.74
C TYR A 420 -17.41 -12.55 -20.74
N ARG A 421 -18.67 -12.28 -20.35
CA ARG A 421 -19.85 -12.40 -21.21
C ARG A 421 -20.67 -11.11 -21.17
N LEU A 422 -20.92 -10.52 -22.33
CA LEU A 422 -21.86 -9.43 -22.53
C LEU A 422 -23.01 -9.91 -23.42
N ASP A 423 -24.21 -9.93 -22.87
CA ASP A 423 -25.44 -10.21 -23.61
C ASP A 423 -26.07 -8.90 -24.07
N VAL A 424 -25.99 -8.62 -25.37
CA VAL A 424 -26.55 -7.42 -25.99
C VAL A 424 -27.96 -7.73 -26.51
N ARG A 425 -28.97 -7.09 -25.91
CA ARG A 425 -30.36 -7.26 -26.31
C ARG A 425 -30.64 -6.56 -27.65
N GLY A 426 -31.66 -7.03 -28.36
CA GLY A 426 -32.08 -6.47 -29.66
C GLY A 426 -32.63 -5.05 -29.59
N ASP A 427 -32.97 -4.58 -28.39
CA ASP A 427 -33.43 -3.23 -28.07
C ASP A 427 -32.38 -2.40 -27.32
N SER A 428 -31.14 -2.89 -27.20
CA SER A 428 -30.08 -2.18 -26.49
C SER A 428 -29.80 -0.81 -27.13
N PRO A 429 -29.73 0.28 -26.33
CA PRO A 429 -29.43 1.61 -26.87
C PRO A 429 -28.01 1.74 -27.42
N TRP A 430 -27.17 0.72 -27.21
CA TRP A 430 -25.79 0.67 -27.67
C TRP A 430 -25.62 0.02 -29.04
N LEU A 431 -26.66 -0.61 -29.61
CA LEU A 431 -26.59 -1.28 -30.91
C LEU A 431 -26.10 -0.36 -32.03
N GLY A 432 -25.17 -0.88 -32.85
CA GLY A 432 -24.52 -0.12 -33.92
C GLY A 432 -23.48 0.90 -33.43
N GLY A 433 -23.34 1.07 -32.12
CA GLY A 433 -22.32 1.89 -31.48
C GLY A 433 -20.95 1.19 -31.38
N THR A 434 -20.04 1.77 -30.62
CA THR A 434 -18.68 1.26 -30.38
C THR A 434 -18.61 0.47 -29.09
N LEU A 435 -17.90 -0.66 -29.13
CA LEU A 435 -17.42 -1.43 -27.98
C LEU A 435 -15.90 -1.34 -27.97
N THR A 436 -15.32 -0.80 -26.91
CA THR A 436 -13.87 -0.74 -26.70
C THR A 436 -13.54 -1.45 -25.40
N ILE A 437 -12.56 -2.35 -25.45
CA ILE A 437 -12.02 -3.07 -24.29
C ILE A 437 -10.63 -2.51 -24.04
N GLU A 438 -10.37 -2.08 -22.82
CA GLU A 438 -9.09 -1.49 -22.42
C GLU A 438 -8.55 -2.21 -21.18
N ASP A 439 -7.23 -2.17 -20.99
CA ASP A 439 -6.64 -2.44 -19.68
C ASP A 439 -6.91 -1.28 -18.71
N ALA A 440 -6.52 -1.43 -17.44
CA ALA A 440 -6.67 -0.39 -16.43
C ALA A 440 -5.85 0.90 -16.74
N ALA A 441 -4.80 0.80 -17.57
CA ALA A 441 -4.02 1.97 -18.01
C ALA A 441 -4.67 2.72 -19.19
N GLY A 442 -5.75 2.17 -19.76
CA GLY A 442 -6.42 2.70 -20.94
C GLY A 442 -5.80 2.27 -22.27
N THR A 443 -4.92 1.27 -22.26
CA THR A 443 -4.45 0.67 -23.50
C THR A 443 -5.59 -0.13 -24.13
N VAL A 444 -5.93 0.18 -25.38
CA VAL A 444 -6.96 -0.56 -26.11
C VAL A 444 -6.48 -1.98 -26.40
N LEU A 445 -7.20 -2.96 -25.87
CA LEU A 445 -7.00 -4.39 -26.11
C LEU A 445 -7.80 -4.87 -27.33
N GLU A 446 -9.03 -4.36 -27.47
CA GLU A 446 -9.93 -4.70 -28.56
C GLU A 446 -10.89 -3.53 -28.82
N SER A 447 -11.35 -3.37 -30.06
CA SER A 447 -12.44 -2.47 -30.40
C SER A 447 -13.30 -3.04 -31.53
N GLY A 448 -14.59 -2.75 -31.49
CA GLY A 448 -15.56 -3.25 -32.45
C GLY A 448 -16.88 -2.51 -32.39
N VAL A 449 -17.87 -3.06 -33.09
CA VAL A 449 -19.25 -2.54 -33.11
C VAL A 449 -20.10 -3.38 -32.17
N VAL A 450 -21.00 -2.73 -31.43
CA VAL A 450 -21.97 -3.41 -30.59
C VAL A 450 -23.05 -4.05 -31.49
N VAL A 451 -23.11 -5.38 -31.49
CA VAL A 451 -24.09 -6.18 -32.23
C VAL A 451 -24.94 -6.98 -31.27
N ALA A 452 -26.19 -7.27 -31.64
CA ALA A 452 -27.08 -8.09 -30.83
C ALA A 452 -26.53 -9.51 -30.66
N GLY A 453 -26.71 -10.09 -29.47
CA GLY A 453 -26.22 -11.42 -29.13
C GLY A 453 -25.15 -11.42 -28.03
N ALA A 454 -24.47 -12.55 -27.87
CA ALA A 454 -23.48 -12.74 -26.80
C ALA A 454 -22.07 -12.44 -27.31
N VAL A 455 -21.36 -11.55 -26.62
CA VAL A 455 -19.92 -11.30 -26.77
C VAL A 455 -19.20 -12.07 -25.66
N LEU A 456 -18.36 -13.03 -26.05
CA LEU A 456 -17.57 -13.84 -25.13
C LEU A 456 -16.09 -13.52 -25.29
N ARG A 457 -15.39 -13.19 -24.19
CA ARG A 457 -13.96 -12.88 -24.20
C ARG A 457 -13.28 -13.42 -22.94
N ARG A 458 -11.97 -13.65 -23.03
CA ARG A 458 -11.11 -13.88 -21.87
C ARG A 458 -10.20 -12.68 -21.70
N LEU A 459 -10.43 -11.89 -20.65
CA LEU A 459 -9.85 -10.55 -20.46
C LEU A 459 -9.02 -10.51 -19.17
N PRO A 460 -8.03 -9.61 -19.04
CA PRO A 460 -7.45 -9.31 -17.74
C PRO A 460 -8.53 -8.91 -16.73
N ALA A 461 -8.43 -9.37 -15.49
CA ALA A 461 -9.43 -9.06 -14.46
C ALA A 461 -9.55 -7.55 -14.14
N SER A 462 -8.50 -6.79 -14.43
CA SER A 462 -8.46 -5.33 -14.30
C SER A 462 -8.98 -4.57 -15.53
N ALA A 463 -9.45 -5.27 -16.58
CA ALA A 463 -9.93 -4.62 -17.79
C ALA A 463 -11.20 -3.78 -17.55
N ARG A 464 -11.42 -2.83 -18.46
CA ARG A 464 -12.60 -1.98 -18.52
C ARG A 464 -13.24 -2.03 -19.90
N ILE A 465 -14.54 -1.75 -19.93
CA ILE A 465 -15.36 -1.75 -21.13
C ILE A 465 -15.91 -0.35 -21.33
N THR A 466 -15.72 0.20 -22.53
CA THR A 466 -16.30 1.46 -22.96
C THR A 466 -17.30 1.20 -24.09
N LEU A 467 -18.55 1.58 -23.86
CA LEU A 467 -19.63 1.60 -24.85
C LEU A 467 -19.85 3.03 -25.32
N GLY A 468 -20.08 3.23 -26.62
CA GLY A 468 -20.32 4.54 -27.21
C GLY A 468 -21.41 4.51 -28.28
N THR A 469 -22.29 5.49 -28.30
CA THR A 469 -23.33 5.72 -29.34
C THR A 469 -23.60 7.22 -29.38
N CYS A 470 -24.12 7.77 -30.48
CA CYS A 470 -24.32 9.21 -30.72
C CYS A 470 -24.62 10.06 -29.46
N GLY A 471 -23.58 10.69 -28.87
CA GLY A 471 -23.68 11.56 -27.69
C GLY A 471 -23.74 10.87 -26.32
N ARG A 472 -23.67 9.53 -26.27
CA ARG A 472 -23.64 8.71 -25.04
C ARG A 472 -22.34 7.91 -24.98
N ARG A 473 -21.76 7.86 -23.78
CA ARG A 473 -20.60 7.03 -23.47
C ARG A 473 -20.78 6.41 -22.09
N ARG A 474 -20.47 5.13 -21.95
CA ARG A 474 -20.45 4.42 -20.67
C ARG A 474 -19.15 3.65 -20.55
N THR A 475 -18.37 3.93 -19.51
CA THR A 475 -17.15 3.19 -19.21
C THR A 475 -17.30 2.53 -17.85
N PHE A 476 -17.00 1.24 -17.74
CA PHE A 476 -17.08 0.49 -16.49
C PHE A 476 -15.97 -0.55 -16.36
N SER A 477 -15.54 -0.79 -15.11
CA SER A 477 -14.56 -1.82 -14.77
C SER A 477 -15.25 -3.17 -14.60
N LEU A 478 -14.66 -4.22 -15.17
CA LEU A 478 -15.17 -5.59 -15.03
C LEU A 478 -15.20 -6.06 -13.57
N ALA A 479 -14.16 -5.72 -12.81
CA ALA A 479 -14.08 -6.05 -11.40
C ALA A 479 -15.12 -5.24 -10.60
N MET A 480 -15.18 -3.93 -10.80
CA MET A 480 -16.00 -3.06 -9.95
C MET A 480 -17.51 -3.23 -10.17
N GLU A 481 -17.95 -3.59 -11.37
CA GLU A 481 -19.38 -3.92 -11.59
C GLU A 481 -19.73 -5.39 -11.33
N ASN A 482 -18.82 -6.20 -10.78
CA ASN A 482 -19.12 -7.59 -10.43
C ASN A 482 -19.81 -7.67 -9.05
N PRO A 483 -21.09 -8.08 -8.95
CA PRO A 483 -21.81 -8.08 -7.68
C PRO A 483 -21.21 -9.04 -6.64
N ALA A 484 -20.63 -10.16 -7.10
CA ALA A 484 -19.98 -11.10 -6.20
C ALA A 484 -18.73 -10.49 -5.57
N LEU A 485 -17.92 -9.75 -6.35
CA LEU A 485 -16.79 -9.01 -5.82
C LEU A 485 -17.25 -7.93 -4.84
N GLN A 486 -18.24 -7.11 -5.22
CA GLN A 486 -18.77 -6.04 -4.38
C GLN A 486 -19.27 -6.53 -3.02
N ALA A 487 -19.90 -7.72 -2.96
CA ALA A 487 -20.30 -8.32 -1.69
C ALA A 487 -19.12 -8.62 -0.76
N ARG A 488 -17.97 -9.03 -1.31
CA ARG A 488 -16.74 -9.34 -0.55
C ARG A 488 -16.02 -8.07 -0.09
N LEU A 489 -15.96 -7.05 -0.94
CA LEU A 489 -15.45 -5.73 -0.53
C LEU A 489 -16.30 -5.18 0.63
N ARG A 490 -17.64 -5.22 0.48
CA ARG A 490 -18.59 -4.76 1.51
C ARG A 490 -18.52 -5.57 2.81
N TYR A 491 -18.19 -6.85 2.73
CA TYR A 491 -17.97 -7.66 3.93
C TYR A 491 -16.85 -7.07 4.82
N LEU A 492 -15.79 -6.50 4.21
CA LEU A 492 -14.74 -5.78 4.91
C LEU A 492 -15.18 -4.36 5.28
N TRP A 493 -15.46 -3.50 4.30
CA TRP A 493 -15.70 -2.08 4.56
C TRP A 493 -17.02 -1.77 5.27
N GLY A 494 -17.99 -2.67 5.22
CA GLY A 494 -19.22 -2.59 6.01
C GLY A 494 -19.09 -3.20 7.41
N GLY A 495 -17.90 -3.69 7.78
CA GLY A 495 -17.65 -4.31 9.08
C GLY A 495 -18.37 -5.65 9.29
N GLY A 496 -18.77 -6.32 8.21
CA GLY A 496 -19.48 -7.60 8.23
C GLY A 496 -18.65 -8.74 8.81
N PHE A 497 -17.33 -8.68 8.68
CA PHE A 497 -16.38 -9.65 9.23
C PHE A 497 -16.46 -9.82 10.75
N ARG A 498 -16.92 -8.81 11.47
CA ARG A 498 -17.08 -8.86 12.93
C ARG A 498 -18.11 -9.90 13.38
N ARG A 499 -18.99 -10.38 12.48
CA ARG A 499 -19.89 -11.49 12.78
C ARG A 499 -19.15 -12.83 12.79
N ASP A 500 -18.19 -13.00 11.90
CA ASP A 500 -17.41 -14.23 11.75
C ASP A 500 -16.20 -14.23 12.71
N PHE A 501 -15.76 -13.03 13.10
CA PHE A 501 -14.66 -12.78 14.03
C PHE A 501 -15.13 -11.83 15.15
N PRO A 502 -15.97 -12.29 16.11
CA PRO A 502 -16.57 -11.44 17.14
C PRO A 502 -15.56 -10.84 18.12
N ASP A 503 -14.38 -11.44 18.24
CA ASP A 503 -13.30 -10.96 19.11
C ASP A 503 -12.40 -9.90 18.45
N ALA A 504 -12.68 -9.53 17.19
CA ALA A 504 -11.93 -8.50 16.49
C ALA A 504 -12.10 -7.14 17.19
N THR A 505 -10.99 -6.55 17.61
CA THR A 505 -10.91 -5.21 18.21
C THR A 505 -10.56 -4.14 17.17
N PRO A 506 -10.76 -2.84 17.46
CA PRO A 506 -10.35 -1.75 16.56
C PRO A 506 -8.88 -1.90 16.12
N GLY A 507 -8.64 -1.79 14.81
CA GLY A 507 -7.33 -2.03 14.20
C GLY A 507 -6.97 -3.51 13.98
N ALA A 508 -7.76 -4.46 14.49
CA ALA A 508 -7.59 -5.88 14.28
C ALA A 508 -8.56 -6.40 13.22
N VAL A 509 -8.03 -6.88 12.09
CA VAL A 509 -8.79 -7.62 11.07
C VAL A 509 -7.99 -8.89 10.76
N PRO A 510 -8.53 -10.08 11.07
CA PRO A 510 -7.84 -11.33 10.75
C PRO A 510 -7.59 -11.47 9.25
N ALA A 511 -6.43 -12.01 8.87
CA ALA A 511 -6.06 -12.21 7.46
C ALA A 511 -7.12 -12.99 6.66
N ALA A 512 -7.77 -13.98 7.30
CA ALA A 512 -8.84 -14.77 6.69
C ALA A 512 -10.07 -13.94 6.28
N ALA A 513 -10.32 -12.79 6.92
CA ALA A 513 -11.43 -11.90 6.56
C ALA A 513 -11.25 -11.28 5.16
N PHE A 514 -10.02 -11.25 4.61
CA PHE A 514 -9.77 -10.72 3.27
C PHE A 514 -10.19 -11.67 2.14
N GLN A 515 -10.58 -12.91 2.46
CA GLN A 515 -11.25 -13.87 1.54
C GLN A 515 -10.60 -13.98 0.15
N LEU A 516 -9.26 -14.11 0.07
CA LEU A 516 -8.51 -14.11 -1.19
C LEU A 516 -9.04 -15.12 -2.23
N ASP A 517 -9.35 -16.35 -1.81
CA ASP A 517 -9.91 -17.37 -2.70
C ASP A 517 -11.31 -17.00 -3.19
N GLY A 518 -12.12 -16.41 -2.30
CA GLY A 518 -13.43 -15.88 -2.66
C GLY A 518 -13.34 -14.78 -3.70
N VAL A 519 -12.37 -13.86 -3.56
CA VAL A 519 -12.11 -12.78 -4.53
C VAL A 519 -11.63 -13.36 -5.86
N ARG A 520 -10.71 -14.34 -5.84
CA ARG A 520 -10.27 -15.06 -7.05
C ARG A 520 -11.43 -15.73 -7.78
N ALA A 521 -12.32 -16.41 -7.05
CA ALA A 521 -13.50 -17.01 -7.63
C ALA A 521 -14.46 -15.97 -8.22
N ALA A 522 -14.65 -14.82 -7.55
CA ALA A 522 -15.48 -13.73 -8.07
C ALA A 522 -14.91 -13.14 -9.37
N LEU A 523 -13.59 -12.98 -9.47
CA LEU A 523 -12.91 -12.43 -10.64
C LEU A 523 -12.83 -13.42 -11.82
N ALA A 524 -13.04 -14.72 -11.59
CA ALA A 524 -12.93 -15.73 -12.66
C ALA A 524 -13.98 -15.53 -13.77
N THR A 525 -15.13 -14.95 -13.46
CA THR A 525 -16.21 -14.74 -14.43
C THR A 525 -16.88 -13.38 -14.24
N ALA A 526 -17.26 -12.73 -15.33
CA ALA A 526 -18.07 -11.51 -15.29
C ALA A 526 -19.17 -11.57 -16.36
N ARG A 527 -20.41 -11.23 -15.98
CA ARG A 527 -21.59 -11.32 -16.87
C ARG A 527 -22.39 -10.03 -16.83
N TYR A 528 -22.71 -9.51 -18.01
CA TYR A 528 -23.45 -8.27 -18.18
C TYR A 528 -24.54 -8.45 -19.22
N ALA A 529 -25.63 -7.71 -19.06
CA ALA A 529 -26.69 -7.61 -20.05
C ALA A 529 -26.99 -6.13 -20.32
N ILE A 530 -27.03 -5.73 -21.59
CA ILE A 530 -27.27 -4.34 -22.02
C ILE A 530 -28.31 -4.23 -23.11
#